data_AF-A0A2L2YQT3-F1
#
_entry.id   AF-A0A2L2YQT3-F1
#
_cell.length_a   1.000
_cell.length_b   1.000
_cell.length_c   1.000
_cell.angle_alpha   90.00
_cell.angle_beta   90.00
_cell.angle_gamma   90.00
#
_symmetry.space_group_name_H-M   'P 1'
#
loop_
_entity.id
_entity.type
_entity.pdbx_description
1 polymer ?
#
loop_
_entity_poly.entity_id
_entity_poly.type
_entity_poly.pdbx_seq_one_letter_code
_entity_poly.pdbx_strand_id
1 'polypeptide(L)'
;KAKISENRATVNEDGPLITGGRLRYQEGNVVNVNCSAVKSHPPAELRWYINDKEANRDYLRPLSPIRYPDGQESTLLGLRFTVQARHFQRGEMRLKCVATHFKVENERKTDLIISSRQESSGLVVIINRSGESDLKTNGTSLWLVLLLTILICIR
;
A
#
# COMPACT_ATOMS: atom_id res chain seq x y z
N LYS A 1 -10.85 16.61 26.71
CA LYS A 1 -11.36 16.22 25.38
C LYS A 1 -10.17 15.71 24.57
N ALA A 2 -9.98 14.40 24.48
CA ALA A 2 -8.85 13.81 23.78
C ALA A 2 -9.12 13.82 22.27
N LYS A 3 -8.21 14.44 21.51
CA LYS A 3 -8.21 14.45 20.05
C LYS A 3 -7.67 13.10 19.59
N ILE A 4 -8.56 12.21 19.17
CA ILE A 4 -8.17 10.93 18.55
C ILE A 4 -7.37 11.28 17.29
N SER A 5 -6.16 10.76 17.18
CA SER A 5 -5.32 10.90 16.00
C SER A 5 -5.99 10.17 14.84
N GLU A 6 -6.73 10.92 14.04
CA GLU A 6 -7.36 10.44 12.83
C GLU A 6 -6.26 10.00 11.87
N ASN A 7 -6.16 8.68 11.66
CA ASN A 7 -5.29 8.11 10.65
C ASN A 7 -5.74 8.68 9.31
N ARG A 8 -4.98 9.62 8.74
CA ARG A 8 -5.32 10.27 7.48
C ARG A 8 -5.15 9.28 6.32
N ALA A 9 -6.12 8.37 6.18
CA ALA A 9 -6.49 7.84 4.89
C ALA A 9 -6.96 9.05 4.07
N THR A 10 -6.32 9.36 2.95
CA THR A 10 -6.89 10.31 2.01
C THR A 10 -8.14 9.66 1.45
N VAL A 11 -9.28 9.99 2.04
CA VAL A 11 -10.61 9.73 1.49
C VAL A 11 -10.68 10.57 0.21
N ASN A 12 -10.27 9.98 -0.91
CA ASN A 12 -10.83 10.39 -2.18
C ASN A 12 -12.27 9.89 -2.16
N GLU A 13 -13.23 10.80 -2.13
CA GLU A 13 -14.66 10.48 -2.13
C GLU A 13 -15.07 9.66 -3.38
N ASP A 14 -14.23 9.68 -4.42
CA ASP A 14 -14.45 9.05 -5.73
C ASP A 14 -13.68 7.73 -5.93
N GLY A 15 -13.23 7.04 -4.86
CA GLY A 15 -12.46 5.81 -4.99
C GLY A 15 -12.78 4.76 -3.92
N PRO A 16 -12.29 3.52 -4.07
CA PRO A 16 -12.60 2.46 -3.12
C PRO A 16 -12.00 2.76 -1.74
N LEU A 17 -12.71 2.46 -0.65
CA LEU A 17 -12.27 2.78 0.70
C LEU A 17 -11.34 1.70 1.26
N ILE A 18 -10.13 2.08 1.70
CA ILE A 18 -9.22 1.19 2.43
C ILE A 18 -9.39 1.39 3.95
N THR A 19 -9.62 0.30 4.68
CA THR A 19 -9.79 0.29 6.15
C THR A 19 -8.87 -0.73 6.84
N GLY A 20 -8.65 -0.57 8.16
CA GLY A 20 -7.84 -1.48 8.97
C GLY A 20 -6.32 -1.27 8.90
N GLY A 21 -5.86 -0.32 8.07
CA GLY A 21 -4.45 -0.01 7.89
C GLY A 21 -3.81 0.73 9.07
N ARG A 22 -2.49 0.60 9.20
CA ARG A 22 -1.66 1.37 10.14
C ARG A 22 -0.68 2.24 9.37
N LEU A 23 -0.34 3.40 9.91
CA LEU A 23 0.66 4.30 9.34
C LEU A 23 2.09 3.71 9.41
N ARG A 24 2.33 2.78 10.34
CA ARG A 24 3.64 2.17 10.56
C ARG A 24 3.54 0.67 10.68
N TYR A 25 4.42 -0.04 9.96
CA TYR A 25 4.63 -1.47 10.09
C TYR A 25 6.13 -1.76 10.22
N GLN A 26 6.45 -2.80 10.98
CA GLN A 26 7.77 -3.40 11.07
C GLN A 26 7.75 -4.80 10.44
N GLU A 27 8.93 -5.35 10.15
CA GLU A 27 9.05 -6.75 9.73
C GLU A 27 8.42 -7.68 10.78
N GLY A 28 7.75 -8.73 10.31
CA GLY A 28 6.97 -9.64 11.15
C GLY A 28 5.59 -9.12 11.56
N ASN A 29 5.27 -7.84 11.35
CA ASN A 29 3.89 -7.36 11.55
C ASN A 29 2.95 -7.97 10.52
N VAL A 30 1.68 -8.12 10.90
CA VAL A 30 0.62 -8.57 9.99
C VAL A 30 -0.12 -7.36 9.45
N VAL A 31 -0.08 -7.17 8.13
CA VAL A 31 -1.02 -6.29 7.44
C VAL A 31 -2.35 -7.04 7.36
N ASN A 32 -3.44 -6.36 7.71
CA ASN A 32 -4.79 -6.89 7.62
C ASN A 32 -5.73 -5.72 7.30
N VAL A 33 -5.92 -5.46 6.01
CA VAL A 33 -6.68 -4.31 5.52
C VAL A 33 -7.79 -4.78 4.59
N ASN A 34 -8.87 -4.01 4.55
CA ASN A 34 -9.99 -4.27 3.65
C ASN A 34 -10.13 -3.12 2.66
N CYS A 35 -10.47 -3.46 1.43
CA CYS A 35 -10.88 -2.51 0.42
C CYS A 35 -12.36 -2.72 0.10
N SER A 36 -13.13 -1.63 0.07
CA SER A 36 -14.56 -1.64 -0.26
C SER A 36 -14.82 -0.73 -1.45
N ALA A 37 -15.41 -1.26 -2.52
CA ALA A 37 -15.81 -0.46 -3.68
C ALA A 37 -17.01 0.44 -3.36
N VAL A 38 -17.12 1.56 -4.06
CA VAL A 38 -18.37 2.34 -4.09
C VAL A 38 -19.49 1.45 -4.63
N LYS A 39 -20.68 1.51 -4.02
CA LYS A 39 -21.83 0.70 -4.46
C LYS A 39 -22.15 1.01 -5.93
N SER A 40 -22.37 -0.03 -6.73
CA SER A 40 -22.65 0.10 -8.16
C SER A 40 -23.39 -1.11 -8.71
N HIS A 41 -23.86 -1.00 -9.95
CA HIS A 41 -24.44 -2.11 -10.71
C HIS A 41 -24.00 -1.99 -12.18
N PRO A 42 -23.29 -2.98 -12.76
CA PRO A 42 -22.78 -4.20 -12.11
C PRO A 42 -21.75 -3.89 -11.00
N PRO A 43 -21.50 -4.83 -10.06
CA PRO A 43 -20.53 -4.63 -8.98
C PRO A 43 -19.11 -4.44 -9.54
N ALA A 44 -18.33 -3.56 -8.92
CA ALA A 44 -16.95 -3.32 -9.34
C ALA A 44 -16.02 -4.50 -9.04
N GLU A 45 -15.01 -4.70 -9.88
CA GLU A 45 -13.90 -5.61 -9.59
C GLU A 45 -12.80 -4.90 -8.80
N LEU A 46 -12.31 -5.55 -7.74
CA LEU A 46 -11.23 -5.02 -6.90
C LEU A 46 -9.90 -5.73 -7.14
N ARG A 47 -8.80 -4.96 -7.19
CA ARG A 47 -7.42 -5.49 -7.23
C ARG A 47 -6.53 -4.75 -6.25
N TRP A 48 -5.62 -5.49 -5.62
CA TRP A 48 -4.62 -4.95 -4.70
C TRP A 48 -3.24 -4.92 -5.36
N TYR A 49 -2.48 -3.88 -5.02
CA TYR A 49 -1.09 -3.69 -5.43
C TYR A 49 -0.23 -3.34 -4.22
N ILE A 50 0.96 -3.93 -4.15
CA ILE A 50 2.00 -3.64 -3.16
C ILE A 50 3.20 -3.08 -3.93
N ASN A 51 3.51 -1.79 -3.72
CA ASN A 51 4.52 -1.04 -4.47
C ASN A 51 4.36 -1.21 -5.99
N ASP A 52 3.16 -0.89 -6.48
CA ASP A 52 2.78 -0.92 -7.90
C ASP A 52 2.82 -2.29 -8.59
N LYS A 53 3.10 -3.36 -7.84
CA LYS A 53 3.00 -4.75 -8.31
C LYS A 53 1.73 -5.37 -7.77
N GLU A 54 1.01 -6.11 -8.61
CA GLU A 54 -0.20 -6.81 -8.18
C GLU A 54 0.11 -7.77 -7.02
N ALA A 55 -0.75 -7.75 -6.00
CA ALA A 55 -0.59 -8.58 -4.82
C ALA A 55 -0.73 -10.07 -5.18
N ASN A 56 0.05 -10.92 -4.51
CA ASN A 56 -0.11 -12.37 -4.64
C ASN A 56 -1.52 -12.79 -4.20
N ARG A 57 -2.16 -13.69 -4.94
CA ARG A 57 -3.46 -14.30 -4.62
C ARG A 57 -3.50 -14.89 -3.21
N ASP A 58 -2.39 -15.44 -2.72
CA ASP A 58 -2.29 -15.98 -1.36
C ASP A 58 -2.48 -14.92 -0.26
N TYR A 59 -2.33 -13.64 -0.60
CA TYR A 59 -2.58 -12.51 0.32
C TYR A 59 -4.02 -12.02 0.27
N LEU A 60 -4.77 -12.37 -0.77
CA LEU A 60 -6.12 -11.90 -0.97
C LEU A 60 -7.10 -12.67 -0.10
N ARG A 61 -8.05 -11.96 0.48
CA ARG A 61 -9.14 -12.53 1.28
C ARG A 61 -10.45 -12.01 0.69
N PRO A 62 -11.06 -12.73 -0.25
CA PRO A 62 -12.37 -12.35 -0.77
C PRO A 62 -13.41 -12.33 0.36
N LEU A 63 -14.28 -11.32 0.36
CA LEU A 63 -15.42 -11.23 1.27
C LEU A 63 -16.72 -11.22 0.46
N SER A 64 -17.81 -11.62 1.11
CA SER A 64 -19.14 -11.51 0.52
C SER A 64 -19.46 -10.04 0.21
N PRO A 65 -19.96 -9.73 -1.01
CA PRO A 65 -20.41 -8.38 -1.34
C PRO A 65 -21.54 -7.91 -0.43
N ILE A 66 -21.61 -6.59 -0.19
CA ILE A 66 -22.75 -5.97 0.47
C ILE A 66 -23.80 -5.67 -0.58
N ARG A 67 -25.01 -6.21 -0.40
CA ARG A 67 -26.18 -5.93 -1.24
C ARG A 67 -27.04 -4.85 -0.61
N TYR A 68 -27.38 -3.84 -1.39
CA TYR A 68 -28.22 -2.73 -0.95
C TYR A 68 -29.68 -2.90 -1.41
N PRO A 69 -30.66 -2.26 -0.72
CA PRO A 69 -32.07 -2.35 -1.09
C PRO A 69 -32.39 -1.83 -2.50
N ASP A 70 -31.55 -0.96 -3.05
CA ASP A 70 -31.67 -0.41 -4.41
C ASP A 70 -31.13 -1.35 -5.51
N GLY A 71 -30.71 -2.57 -5.15
CA GLY A 71 -30.18 -3.57 -6.07
C GLY A 71 -28.72 -3.36 -6.46
N GLN A 72 -28.06 -2.31 -5.95
CA GLN A 72 -26.63 -2.11 -6.12
C GLN A 72 -25.85 -2.99 -5.16
N GLU A 73 -24.59 -3.28 -5.50
CA GLU A 73 -23.69 -4.05 -4.63
C GLU A 73 -22.36 -3.30 -4.43
N SER A 74 -21.76 -3.50 -3.26
CA SER A 74 -20.38 -3.09 -2.97
C SER A 74 -19.52 -4.34 -2.82
N THR A 75 -18.50 -4.45 -3.66
CA THR A 75 -17.49 -5.53 -3.60
C THR A 75 -16.49 -5.24 -2.48
N LEU A 76 -16.08 -6.29 -1.75
CA LEU A 76 -15.08 -6.20 -0.70
C LEU A 76 -13.92 -7.18 -0.94
N LEU A 77 -12.70 -6.68 -0.80
CA LEU A 77 -11.49 -7.48 -0.94
C LEU A 77 -10.48 -7.18 0.16
N GLY A 78 -10.23 -8.15 1.01
CA GLY A 78 -9.21 -8.11 2.05
C GLY A 78 -7.81 -8.39 1.51
N LEU A 79 -6.81 -7.80 2.16
CA LEU A 79 -5.39 -8.05 1.94
C LEU A 79 -4.74 -8.37 3.28
N ARG A 80 -4.17 -9.57 3.39
CA ARG A 80 -3.53 -10.07 4.61
C ARG A 80 -2.21 -10.76 4.32
N PHE A 81 -1.12 -10.23 4.85
CA PHE A 81 0.22 -10.82 4.73
C PHE A 81 1.14 -10.39 5.87
N THR A 82 2.21 -11.15 6.08
CA THR A 82 3.27 -10.80 7.02
C THR A 82 4.32 -9.94 6.33
N VAL A 83 4.60 -8.77 6.92
CA VAL A 83 5.58 -7.81 6.42
C VAL A 83 6.98 -8.40 6.50
N GLN A 84 7.78 -8.13 5.46
CA GLN A 84 9.14 -8.62 5.29
C GLN A 84 9.97 -7.50 4.67
N ALA A 85 11.29 -7.51 4.85
CA ALA A 85 12.21 -6.50 4.30
C ALA A 85 11.92 -6.16 2.83
N ARG A 86 11.66 -7.18 1.99
CA ARG A 86 11.41 -7.04 0.55
C ARG A 86 10.15 -6.25 0.18
N HIS A 87 9.22 -6.07 1.12
CA HIS A 87 8.00 -5.29 0.90
C HIS A 87 8.24 -3.78 1.03
N PHE A 88 9.41 -3.35 1.51
CA PHE A 88 9.78 -1.94 1.59
C PHE A 88 10.66 -1.52 0.43
N GLN A 89 10.35 -0.36 -0.15
CA GLN A 89 11.17 0.32 -1.15
C GLN A 89 11.53 1.70 -0.61
N ARG A 90 12.84 1.95 -0.43
CA ARG A 90 13.35 3.20 0.17
C ARG A 90 12.73 3.52 1.54
N GLY A 91 12.45 2.50 2.34
CA GLY A 91 11.90 2.64 3.70
C GLY A 91 10.38 2.79 3.77
N GLU A 92 9.67 2.66 2.64
CA GLU A 92 8.22 2.80 2.57
C GLU A 92 7.58 1.60 1.87
N MET A 93 6.35 1.29 2.25
CA MET A 93 5.50 0.31 1.58
C MET A 93 4.22 1.00 1.16
N ARG A 94 3.88 0.93 -0.13
CA ARG A 94 2.67 1.52 -0.71
C ARG A 94 1.66 0.43 -1.00
N LEU A 95 0.49 0.50 -0.39
CA LEU A 95 -0.65 -0.33 -0.72
C LEU A 95 -1.59 0.48 -1.60
N LYS A 96 -2.06 -0.11 -2.70
CA LYS A 96 -3.04 0.52 -3.59
C LYS A 96 -4.15 -0.46 -3.89
N CYS A 97 -5.39 -0.03 -3.71
CA CYS A 97 -6.56 -0.75 -4.17
C CYS A 97 -7.14 -0.06 -5.41
N VAL A 98 -7.51 -0.84 -6.42
CA VAL A 98 -8.12 -0.35 -7.66
C VAL A 98 -9.49 -1.00 -7.82
N ALA A 99 -10.52 -0.18 -8.03
CA ALA A 99 -11.85 -0.59 -8.42
C ALA A 99 -12.04 -0.38 -9.93
N THR A 100 -12.55 -1.40 -10.62
CA THR A 100 -12.89 -1.34 -12.05
C THR A 100 -14.39 -1.52 -12.20
N HIS A 101 -15.08 -0.50 -12.70
CA HIS A 101 -16.51 -0.51 -12.99
C HIS A 101 -16.73 -0.75 -14.48
N PHE A 102 -17.62 -1.68 -14.82
CA PHE A 102 -17.98 -1.98 -16.21
C PHE A 102 -19.34 -1.37 -16.55
N LYS A 103 -19.47 -0.81 -17.75
CA LYS A 103 -20.74 -0.36 -18.32
C LYS A 103 -20.96 -1.09 -19.65
N VAL A 104 -22.11 -1.75 -19.75
CA VAL A 104 -22.59 -2.37 -20.99
C VAL A 104 -23.53 -1.39 -21.67
N GLU A 105 -23.15 -0.88 -22.84
CA GLU A 105 -23.98 0.03 -23.62
C GLU A 105 -24.57 -0.73 -24.81
N ASN A 106 -25.89 -0.74 -24.90
CA ASN A 106 -26.61 -1.52 -25.90
C ASN A 106 -26.85 -0.65 -27.14
N GLU A 107 -25.86 -0.53 -28.01
CA GLU A 107 -26.05 0.10 -29.32
C GLU A 107 -26.62 -0.93 -30.32
N ARG A 108 -27.59 -0.50 -31.13
CA ARG A 108 -28.39 -1.41 -31.96
C ARG A 108 -27.54 -2.10 -33.02
N LYS A 109 -27.60 -3.44 -33.00
CA LYS A 109 -27.20 -4.41 -34.03
C LYS A 109 -25.66 -4.55 -34.22
N THR A 110 -25.21 -5.73 -33.84
CA THR A 110 -23.94 -6.45 -34.11
C THR A 110 -22.75 -6.36 -33.16
N ASP A 111 -22.55 -5.30 -32.35
CA ASP A 111 -21.40 -5.25 -31.43
C ASP A 111 -21.76 -4.81 -30.00
N LEU A 112 -21.35 -5.61 -28.99
CA LEU A 112 -21.44 -5.23 -27.58
C LEU A 112 -20.26 -4.35 -27.20
N ILE A 113 -20.50 -3.08 -26.85
CA ILE A 113 -19.45 -2.18 -26.35
C ILE A 113 -19.40 -2.27 -24.82
N ILE A 114 -18.32 -2.87 -24.30
CA ILE A 114 -18.01 -2.90 -22.87
C ILE A 114 -17.01 -1.78 -22.59
N SER A 115 -17.42 -0.77 -21.83
CA SER A 115 -16.53 0.29 -21.35
C SER A 115 -16.19 0.07 -19.87
N SER A 116 -14.99 0.48 -19.45
CA SER A 116 -14.55 0.35 -18.05
C SER A 116 -13.97 1.65 -17.51
N ARG A 117 -14.35 2.01 -16.27
CA ARG A 117 -13.76 3.13 -15.51
C ARG A 117 -13.00 2.57 -14.31
N GLN A 118 -11.78 3.09 -14.08
CA GLN A 118 -10.93 2.67 -12.97
C GLN A 118 -10.76 3.80 -11.96
N GLU A 119 -10.85 3.44 -10.68
CA GLU A 119 -10.68 4.33 -9.54
C GLU A 119 -9.72 3.68 -8.56
N SER A 120 -8.93 4.48 -7.85
CA SER A 120 -7.92 3.92 -6.95
C SER A 120 -7.75 4.71 -5.67
N SER A 121 -7.45 3.98 -4.60
CA SER A 121 -7.10 4.52 -3.30
C SER A 121 -5.77 3.95 -2.83
N GLY A 122 -4.94 4.83 -2.28
CA GLY A 122 -3.60 4.50 -1.80
C GLY A 122 -3.46 4.65 -0.30
N LEU A 123 -2.61 3.81 0.29
CA LEU A 123 -2.14 3.91 1.67
C LEU A 123 -0.62 3.79 1.68
N VAL A 124 0.06 4.84 2.15
CA VAL A 124 1.52 4.85 2.33
C VAL A 124 1.84 4.47 3.78
N VAL A 125 2.73 3.50 3.96
CA VAL A 125 3.18 3.03 5.28
C VAL A 125 4.70 3.22 5.40
N ILE A 126 5.15 3.78 6.52
CA ILE A 126 6.57 3.98 6.84
C ILE A 126 7.08 2.93 7.82
N ILE A 127 8.39 2.65 7.79
CA ILE A 127 9.04 1.79 8.79
C ILE A 127 9.14 2.47 10.16
N ASN A 128 8.96 1.71 11.24
CA ASN A 128 9.33 2.16 12.58
C ASN A 128 10.73 1.60 12.89
N ARG A 129 11.80 2.32 12.55
CA ARG A 129 13.16 1.95 12.97
C ARG A 129 13.31 2.23 14.47
N SER A 130 12.85 1.32 15.31
CA SER A 130 13.25 1.28 16.72
C SER A 130 14.59 0.54 16.78
N GLY A 131 15.68 1.29 16.61
CA GLY A 131 17.05 0.75 16.73
C GLY A 131 17.86 0.83 15.43
N GLU A 132 18.09 2.04 14.93
CA GLU A 132 19.33 2.31 14.19
C GLU A 132 20.23 3.01 15.20
N SER A 133 21.10 2.24 15.85
CA SER A 133 22.36 2.83 16.27
C SER A 133 23.06 3.16 14.97
N ASP A 134 23.23 4.45 14.69
CA ASP A 134 24.26 4.89 13.77
C ASP A 134 25.55 4.21 14.24
N LEU A 135 25.92 3.09 13.62
CA LEU A 135 27.30 2.66 13.62
C LEU A 135 28.01 3.69 12.76
N LYS A 136 28.26 4.87 13.36
CA LYS A 136 29.30 5.79 12.93
C LYS A 136 30.54 4.93 12.87
N THR A 137 30.80 4.44 11.67
CA THR A 137 32.08 3.84 11.35
C THR A 137 33.02 4.99 11.59
N ASN A 138 33.72 4.95 12.73
CA ASN A 138 34.87 5.82 12.97
C ASN A 138 35.86 5.45 11.88
N GLY A 139 35.69 6.06 10.71
CA GLY A 139 36.73 6.18 9.73
C GLY A 139 37.80 7.00 10.41
N THR A 140 38.70 6.30 11.09
CA THR A 140 40.01 6.83 11.41
C THR A 140 40.55 7.33 10.09
N SER A 141 40.58 8.65 9.94
CA SER A 141 40.95 9.30 8.69
C SER A 141 42.31 8.74 8.30
N LEU A 142 42.39 8.04 7.16
CA LEU A 142 43.63 7.47 6.64
C LEU A 142 44.73 8.54 6.54
N TRP A 143 44.33 9.81 6.41
CA TRP A 143 45.20 10.98 6.53
C TRP A 143 45.92 11.13 7.87
N LEU A 144 45.26 10.84 9.00
CA LEU A 144 45.89 10.90 10.32
C LEU A 144 46.93 9.79 10.47
N VAL A 145 46.63 8.59 9.95
CA VAL A 145 47.60 7.47 9.93
C VAL A 145 48.77 7.81 9.00
N LEU A 146 48.51 8.36 7.81
CA LEU A 146 49.57 8.80 6.89
C LEU A 146 50.44 9.91 7.51
N LEU A 147 49.83 10.92 8.12
CA LEU A 147 50.54 12.01 8.80
C LEU A 147 51.43 11.50 9.93
N LEU A 148 50.93 10.58 10.74
CA LEU A 148 51.72 9.94 11.80
C LEU A 148 52.89 9.12 11.24
N THR A 149 52.67 8.34 10.17
CA THR A 149 53.77 7.58 9.55
C THR A 149 54.85 8.48 8.96
N ILE A 150 54.45 9.59 8.31
CA ILE A 150 55.39 10.56 7.73
C ILE A 150 56.21 11.24 8.85
N LEU A 151 55.56 11.64 9.95
CA LEU A 151 56.26 12.26 11.09
C LEU A 151 57.25 11.32 11.78
N ILE A 152 56.96 10.02 11.82
CA ILE A 152 57.88 9.00 12.37
C ILE A 152 59.08 8.78 11.42
N CYS A 153 58.90 8.88 10.10
CA CYS A 153 59.99 8.71 9.13
C CYS A 153 60.93 9.92 9.00
N ILE A 154 60.55 11.09 9.49
CA ILE A 154 61.37 12.33 9.43
C ILE A 154 62.27 12.46 10.67
N ARG A 155 62.20 11.52 11.62
CA ARG A 155 63.00 11.51 12.84
C ARG A 155 64.12 10.48 12.81
#